data_AF-K0B6B2-F1
#
_entry.id   AF-K0B6B2-F1
#
_cell.length_a   1.000
_cell.length_b   1.000
_cell.length_c   1.000
_cell.angle_alpha   90.00
_cell.angle_beta   90.00
_cell.angle_gamma   90.00
#
_symmetry.space_group_name_H-M   'P 1'
#
loop_
_entity.id
_entity.type
_entity.pdbx_description
1 polymer ?
#
loop_
_entity_poly.entity_id
_entity_poly.type
_entity_poly.pdbx_seq_one_letter_code
_entity_poly.pdbx_strand_id
1 'polypeptide(L)'
;MKALVVAAHPDDEVLGMGGTIKKLTRAGNDIKIVIMATGITSRRSTNYKNSNSYEIDEQTSKTMKTQIEKLRQDAIRSSKILGVKKLNLKIFQIMKWILFQI
;
A
#
# COMPACT_ATOMS: atom_id res chain seq x y z
N MET A 1 18.03 -3.33 17.78
CA MET A 1 17.63 -4.46 16.90
C MET A 1 17.19 -3.92 15.54
N LYS A 2 17.24 -4.76 14.49
CA LYS A 2 16.66 -4.46 13.17
C LYS A 2 15.42 -5.31 12.95
N ALA A 3 14.32 -4.74 12.47
CA ALA A 3 13.12 -5.48 12.11
C ALA A 3 12.54 -5.02 10.76
N LEU A 4 11.92 -5.96 10.06
CA LEU A 4 11.25 -5.74 8.78
C LEU A 4 9.76 -6.04 8.94
N VAL A 5 8.92 -5.08 8.56
CA VAL A 5 7.47 -5.25 8.46
C VAL A 5 7.11 -5.36 7.00
N VAL A 6 6.42 -6.43 6.62
CA VAL A 6 5.90 -6.64 5.27
C VAL A 6 4.39 -6.55 5.32
N ALA A 7 3.83 -5.62 4.55
CA ALA A 7 2.41 -5.32 4.47
C ALA A 7 1.91 -5.51 3.03
N ALA A 8 0.70 -6.05 2.86
CA ALA A 8 0.15 -6.28 1.53
C ALA A 8 -0.24 -4.96 0.87
N HIS A 9 -1.01 -4.15 1.58
CA HIS A 9 -1.49 -2.84 1.14
C HIS A 9 -1.00 -1.73 2.08
N PRO A 10 -1.08 -0.45 1.65
CA PRO A 10 -0.87 0.65 2.56
C PRO A 10 -1.94 0.60 3.65
N ASP A 11 -1.58 1.02 4.86
CA ASP A 11 -2.38 1.01 6.08
C ASP A 11 -2.34 -0.32 6.86
N ASP A 12 -2.04 -1.46 6.22
CA ASP A 12 -1.93 -2.76 6.91
C ASP A 12 -0.82 -2.74 7.99
N GLU A 13 0.28 -2.03 7.76
CA GLU A 13 1.37 -1.88 8.73
C GLU A 13 0.92 -1.11 9.98
N VAL A 14 0.03 -0.14 9.79
CA VAL A 14 -0.48 0.72 10.86
C VAL A 14 -1.55 -0.02 11.63
N LEU A 15 -2.53 -0.61 10.92
CA LEU A 15 -3.66 -1.31 11.51
C LEU A 15 -3.25 -2.61 12.21
N GLY A 16 -2.35 -3.38 11.61
CA GLY A 16 -1.91 -4.65 12.18
C GLY A 16 -0.87 -4.49 13.30
N MET A 17 0.11 -3.59 13.11
CA MET A 17 1.31 -3.56 13.95
C MET A 17 1.73 -2.15 14.40
N GLY A 18 0.91 -1.12 14.18
CA GLY A 18 1.30 0.28 14.41
C GLY A 18 1.78 0.56 15.85
N GLY A 19 1.10 0.00 16.85
CA GLY A 19 1.51 0.13 18.25
C GLY A 19 2.88 -0.49 18.53
N THR A 20 3.13 -1.69 18.01
CA THR A 20 4.41 -2.40 18.15
C THR A 20 5.53 -1.67 17.42
N ILE A 21 5.28 -1.20 16.20
CA ILE A 21 6.25 -0.39 15.43
C ILE A 21 6.63 0.85 16.23
N LYS A 22 5.65 1.61 16.73
CA LYS A 22 5.91 2.83 17.51
C LYS A 22 6.67 2.53 18.81
N LYS A 23 6.35 1.44 19.50
CA LYS A 23 7.07 1.00 20.70
C LYS A 23 8.54 0.70 20.37
N LEU A 24 8.79 -0.05 19.30
CA LEU A 24 10.13 -0.43 18.90
C LEU A 24 10.98 0.76 18.42
N THR A 25 10.40 1.66 17.62
CA THR A 25 11.11 2.88 17.17
C THR A 25 11.42 3.81 18.33
N ARG A 26 10.52 3.97 19.31
CA ARG A 26 10.80 4.73 20.54
C ARG A 26 11.92 4.13 21.37
N ALA A 27 12.09 2.81 21.35
CA ALA A 27 13.21 2.13 21.99
C ALA A 27 14.51 2.20 21.16
N GLY A 28 14.57 3.01 20.09
CA GLY A 28 15.76 3.21 19.27
C GLY A 28 16.03 2.10 18.25
N ASN A 29 15.07 1.20 18.02
CA ASN A 29 15.24 0.13 17.03
C ASN A 29 15.09 0.63 15.60
N ASP A 30 15.80 -0.01 14.68
CA ASP A 30 15.74 0.30 13.25
C ASP A 30 14.68 -0.57 12.58
N ILE A 31 13.57 0.07 12.22
CA ILE A 31 12.42 -0.59 11.61
C ILE A 31 12.34 -0.18 10.15
N LYS A 32 12.13 -1.17 9.27
CA LYS A 32 11.88 -0.96 7.85
C LYS A 32 10.52 -1.52 7.50
N ILE A 33 9.76 -0.79 6.70
CA ILE A 33 8.46 -1.21 6.22
C ILE A 33 8.51 -1.41 4.71
N VAL A 34 7.99 -2.54 4.23
CA VAL A 34 7.80 -2.86 2.82
C VAL A 34 6.32 -3.09 2.57
N ILE A 35 5.73 -2.26 1.72
CA ILE A 35 4.35 -2.41 1.25
C ILE A 35 4.40 -2.99 -0.16
N MET A 36 3.63 -4.05 -0.41
CA MET A 36 3.73 -4.86 -1.63
C MET A 36 2.88 -4.35 -2.80
N ALA A 37 1.71 -3.77 -2.52
CA ALA A 37 0.79 -3.26 -3.53
C ALA A 37 -0.01 -2.07 -2.97
N THR A 38 -0.75 -1.36 -3.84
CA THR A 38 -1.66 -0.27 -3.43
C THR A 38 -3.13 -0.68 -3.39
N GLY A 39 -3.49 -1.83 -3.98
CA GLY A 39 -4.86 -2.33 -4.07
C GLY A 39 -5.78 -1.53 -5.00
N ILE A 40 -5.42 -0.30 -5.41
CA ILE A 40 -6.24 0.56 -6.27
C ILE A 40 -6.44 -0.05 -7.66
N THR A 41 -5.39 -0.61 -8.26
CA THR A 41 -5.48 -1.21 -9.60
C THR A 41 -6.36 -2.46 -9.62
N SER A 42 -6.52 -3.15 -8.48
CA SER A 42 -7.38 -4.33 -8.39
C SER A 42 -8.88 -3.98 -8.28
N ARG A 43 -9.22 -2.70 -8.08
CA ARG A 43 -10.61 -2.25 -8.00
C ARG A 43 -11.21 -2.24 -9.40
N ARG A 44 -12.34 -2.91 -9.58
CA ARG A 44 -13.02 -3.08 -10.87
C ARG A 44 -13.89 -1.89 -11.29
N SER A 45 -13.97 -0.81 -10.51
CA SER A 45 -14.63 0.42 -10.95
C SER A 45 -14.16 1.66 -10.20
N THR A 46 -14.45 2.81 -10.79
CA THR A 46 -14.43 4.11 -10.12
C THR A 46 -15.66 4.23 -9.20
N ASN A 47 -15.54 4.97 -8.10
CA ASN A 47 -16.66 5.27 -7.18
C ASN A 47 -17.10 4.13 -6.23
N TYR A 48 -16.16 3.29 -5.74
CA TYR A 48 -16.39 2.23 -4.76
C TYR A 48 -17.40 1.14 -5.18
N LYS A 49 -17.75 1.07 -6.46
CA LYS A 49 -18.62 0.02 -7.01
C LYS A 49 -17.76 -1.14 -7.53
N ASN A 50 -18.28 -2.35 -7.42
CA ASN A 50 -17.70 -3.50 -8.10
C ASN A 50 -18.36 -3.61 -9.48
N SER A 51 -17.56 -3.61 -10.53
CA SER A 51 -18.02 -4.03 -11.86
C SER A 51 -17.49 -5.42 -12.16
N ASN A 52 -18.10 -6.13 -13.10
CA ASN A 52 -17.56 -7.40 -13.60
C ASN A 52 -16.60 -7.19 -14.78
N SER A 53 -16.51 -5.98 -15.34
CA SER A 53 -15.66 -5.67 -16.48
C SER A 53 -14.30 -5.13 -16.03
N TYR A 54 -13.24 -5.61 -16.68
CA TYR A 54 -11.88 -5.10 -16.49
C TYR A 54 -11.53 -3.95 -17.45
N GLU A 55 -12.51 -3.44 -18.18
CA GLU A 55 -12.28 -2.32 -19.10
C GLU A 55 -12.05 -1.05 -18.29
N ILE A 56 -10.85 -0.52 -18.42
CA ILE A 56 -10.41 0.71 -17.78
C ILE A 56 -10.28 1.76 -18.87
N ASP A 57 -11.14 2.76 -18.84
CA ASP A 57 -11.00 3.92 -19.72
C ASP A 57 -9.79 4.80 -19.32
N GLU A 58 -9.36 5.67 -20.21
CA GLU A 58 -8.20 6.53 -19.99
C GLU A 58 -8.37 7.47 -18.78
N GLN A 59 -9.60 7.94 -18.54
CA GLN A 59 -9.93 8.83 -17.44
C GLN A 59 -9.87 8.09 -16.10
N THR A 60 -10.38 6.86 -16.03
CA THR A 60 -10.24 5.95 -14.89
C THR A 60 -8.77 5.68 -14.57
N SER A 61 -7.95 5.41 -15.60
CA SER A 61 -6.50 5.23 -15.41
C SER A 61 -5.82 6.45 -14.80
N LYS A 62 -6.19 7.67 -15.25
CA LYS A 62 -5.68 8.92 -14.67
C LYS A 62 -6.11 9.08 -13.21
N THR A 63 -7.38 8.84 -12.90
CA THR A 63 -7.89 8.90 -11.53
C THR A 63 -7.21 7.90 -10.61
N MET A 64 -7.01 6.65 -11.06
CA MET A 64 -6.30 5.62 -10.30
C MET A 64 -4.85 6.02 -10.00
N LYS A 65 -4.14 6.62 -10.96
CA LYS A 65 -2.78 7.15 -10.74
C LYS A 65 -2.76 8.23 -9.65
N THR A 66 -3.72 9.16 -9.67
CA THR A 66 -3.85 10.19 -8.64
C THR A 66 -4.13 9.59 -7.26
N GLN A 67 -5.00 8.58 -7.18
CA GLN A 67 -5.29 7.87 -5.93
C GLN A 67 -4.08 7.12 -5.38
N ILE A 68 -3.33 6.45 -6.25
CA ILE A 68 -2.08 5.76 -5.89
C ILE A 68 -1.07 6.74 -5.32
N GLU A 69 -0.93 7.93 -5.93
CA GLU A 69 0.00 8.94 -5.43
C GLU A 69 -0.46 9.49 -4.07
N LYS A 70 -1.76 9.71 -3.89
CA LYS A 70 -2.31 10.09 -2.58
C LYS A 70 -2.00 9.05 -1.49
N LEU A 71 -2.23 7.76 -1.78
CA LEU A 71 -1.91 6.66 -0.86
C LEU A 71 -0.42 6.60 -0.50
N ARG A 72 0.47 6.87 -1.46
CA ARG A 72 1.92 6.96 -1.18
C ARG A 72 2.21 8.07 -0.18
N GLN A 73 1.63 9.24 -0.37
CA GLN A 73 1.82 10.36 0.55
C GLN A 73 1.26 10.05 1.94
N ASP A 74 0.10 9.38 2.02
CA ASP A 74 -0.50 8.92 3.27
C ASP A 74 0.41 7.91 3.99
N ALA A 75 0.92 6.89 3.30
CA ALA A 75 1.83 5.90 3.88
C ALA A 75 3.13 6.55 4.40
N ILE A 76 3.69 7.51 3.67
CA ILE A 76 4.87 8.27 4.11
C ILE A 76 4.55 9.07 5.39
N ARG A 77 3.40 9.76 5.44
CA ARG A 77 2.97 10.49 6.64
C ARG A 77 2.81 9.55 7.84
N SER A 78 2.13 8.43 7.65
CA SER A 78 1.96 7.40 8.69
C SER A 78 3.30 6.86 9.18
N SER A 79 4.24 6.54 8.28
CA SER A 79 5.57 6.06 8.67
C SER A 79 6.36 7.06 9.52
N LYS A 80 6.22 8.37 9.24
CA LYS A 80 6.84 9.44 10.02
C LYS A 80 6.25 9.49 11.43
N ILE A 81 4.93 9.39 11.55
CA ILE A 81 4.24 9.31 12.86
C ILE A 81 4.73 8.10 13.64
N LEU A 82 4.92 6.95 12.98
CA LEU A 82 5.46 5.74 13.59
C LEU A 82 6.95 5.81 13.97
N GLY A 83 7.68 6.84 13.55
CA GLY A 83 9.12 7.01 13.83
C GLY A 83 10.02 6.12 12.98
N VAL A 84 9.52 5.67 11.83
CA VAL A 84 10.24 4.78 10.91
C VAL A 84 11.16 5.62 10.02
N LYS A 85 12.43 5.21 9.91
CA LYS A 85 13.43 5.94 9.10
C LYS A 85 13.25 5.71 7.60
N LYS A 86 12.79 4.53 7.20
CA LYS A 86 12.69 4.12 5.81
C LYS A 86 11.44 3.30 5.52
N LEU A 87 10.64 3.82 4.60
CA LEU A 87 9.49 3.14 4.00
C LEU A 87 9.81 2.82 2.53
N ASN A 88 9.60 1.57 2.13
CA ASN A 88 9.72 1.12 0.74
C ASN A 88 8.36 0.64 0.24
N LEU A 89 7.64 1.47 -0.50
CA LEU A 89 6.42 1.05 -1.17
C LEU A 89 6.74 0.54 -2.57
N LYS A 90 6.53 -0.76 -2.80
CA LYS A 90 6.56 -1.34 -4.14
C LYS A 90 5.13 -1.41 -4.66
N ILE A 91 4.94 -1.03 -5.92
CA ILE A 91 3.66 -1.27 -6.60
C ILE A 91 3.86 -2.48 -7.48
N PHE A 92 3.42 -3.64 -6.99
CA PHE A 92 3.18 -4.76 -7.90
C PHE A 92 1.84 -4.54 -8.58
N GLN A 93 1.86 -4.44 -9.91
CA GLN A 93 0.65 -4.48 -10.70
C GLN A 93 0.12 -5.92 -10.68
N ILE A 94 -0.71 -6.24 -9.69
CA ILE A 94 -1.50 -7.47 -9.67
C ILE A 94 -2.65 -7.27 -10.66
N MET A 95 -2.31 -7.29 -11.95
CA MET A 95 -3.28 -7.25 -13.06
C MET A 95 -2.63 -7.88 -14.28
N LYS A 96 -2.67 -9.22 -14.34
CA LYS A 96 -3.00 -10.02 -15.55
C LYS A 96 -2.72 -11.51 -15.39
N TRP A 97 -1.90 -11.95 -14.43
CA TRP A 97 -1.44 -13.35 -14.42
C TRP A 97 -2.37 -14.37 -13.76
N ILE A 98 -3.29 -13.96 -12.88
CA ILE A 98 -4.18 -14.91 -12.17
C ILE A 98 -5.45 -15.26 -12.97
N LEU A 99 -5.72 -14.59 -14.10
CA LEU A 99 -6.88 -14.88 -14.97
C LEU A 99 -6.51 -15.62 -16.27
N PHE A 100 -5.27 -16.10 -16.41
CA PHE A 100 -4.81 -16.80 -17.61
C PHE A 100 -4.30 -18.23 -17.34
N GLN A 101 -4.68 -18.82 -16.20
CA GLN A 101 -4.23 -20.17 -15.79
C GLN A 101 -5.37 -21.09 -15.31
N ILE A 102 -6.62 -20.77 -15.64
CA ILE A 102 -7.77 -21.70 -15.52
C ILE A 102 -8.60 -21.57 -16.78
#